data_AF-A0A397UY58-F1
#
_entry.id   AF-A0A397UY58-F1
#
_cell.length_a   1.000
_cell.length_b   1.000
_cell.length_c   1.000
_cell.angle_alpha   90.00
_cell.angle_beta   90.00
_cell.angle_gamma   90.00
#
_symmetry.space_group_name_H-M   'P 1'
#
loop_
_entity.id
_entity.type
_entity.pdbx_description
1 polymer ?
#
loop_
_entity_poly.entity_id
_entity_poly.type
_entity_poly.pdbx_seq_one_letter_code
_entity_poly.pdbx_strand_id
1 'polypeptide(L)'
;MNSTDCIIEEITAIQEYDLFEKLETLSVRNSGNIYKASLHSYNMIMVLKDIKFNEKYTLNELVYELKRHRKLEFHNNILRIFGITKSDQDNYMLVLEYADNGSLRYYLEQNFKSLNWNDKLNLAKQLQKGD
;
A
#
# COMPACT_ATOMS: atom_id res chain seq x y z
N MET A 1 3.43 -7.67 26.42
CA MET A 1 2.82 -8.07 25.14
C MET A 1 1.32 -8.05 25.32
N ASN A 2 0.64 -7.13 24.65
CA ASN A 2 -0.82 -7.07 24.71
C ASN A 2 -1.39 -8.02 23.66
N SER A 3 -2.55 -8.61 23.91
CA SER A 3 -3.19 -9.61 23.04
C SER A 3 -3.43 -9.14 21.60
N THR A 4 -3.41 -7.83 21.38
CA THR A 4 -3.56 -7.16 20.07
C THR A 4 -2.30 -7.24 19.21
N ASP A 5 -1.11 -7.18 19.80
CA ASP A 5 0.17 -7.27 19.07
C ASP A 5 0.36 -8.68 18.48
N CYS A 6 -0.08 -9.70 19.22
CA CYS A 6 0.01 -11.12 18.85
C CYS A 6 -0.84 -11.46 17.59
N ILE A 7 -2.01 -10.81 17.42
CA ILE A 7 -2.90 -11.03 16.26
C ILE A 7 -2.30 -10.42 14.98
N ILE A 8 -1.57 -9.30 15.11
CA ILE A 8 -0.93 -8.63 13.98
C ILE A 8 0.27 -9.45 13.48
N GLU A 9 1.09 -9.98 14.41
CA GLU A 9 2.24 -10.82 14.08
C GLU A 9 1.84 -12.10 13.34
N GLU A 10 0.68 -12.67 13.69
CA GLU A 10 0.19 -13.92 13.09
C GLU A 10 -0.39 -13.72 11.67
N ILE A 11 -0.78 -12.48 11.31
CA ILE A 11 -1.54 -12.19 10.08
C ILE A 11 -0.74 -11.33 9.09
N THR A 12 0.27 -10.60 9.53
CA THR A 12 1.10 -9.73 8.69
C THR A 12 2.56 -9.86 9.07
N ALA A 13 3.47 -9.88 8.09
CA ALA A 13 4.87 -9.68 8.40
C ALA A 13 5.00 -8.24 8.94
N ILE A 14 5.13 -8.10 10.25
CA ILE A 14 5.49 -6.83 10.86
C ILE A 14 6.94 -6.61 10.47
N GLN A 15 7.18 -5.60 9.65
CA GLN A 15 8.54 -5.19 9.30
C GLN A 15 8.96 -4.11 10.27
N GLU A 16 10.14 -4.28 10.90
CA GLU A 16 10.71 -3.25 11.76
C GLU A 16 10.84 -1.95 10.98
N TYR A 17 10.31 -0.86 11.54
CA TYR A 17 10.26 0.43 10.87
C TYR A 17 11.66 0.98 10.55
N ASP A 18 12.62 0.70 11.42
CA ASP A 18 14.02 1.12 11.29
C ASP A 18 14.72 0.56 10.05
N LEU A 19 14.15 -0.46 9.40
CA LEU A 19 14.66 -1.01 8.14
C LEU A 19 14.38 -0.10 6.93
N PHE A 20 13.45 0.85 7.06
CA PHE A 20 13.04 1.71 5.98
C PHE A 20 13.70 3.08 6.06
N GLU A 21 14.45 3.45 5.01
CA GLU A 21 14.88 4.83 4.83
C GLU A 21 13.82 5.59 4.03
N LYS A 22 13.15 6.53 4.69
CA LYS A 22 12.15 7.39 4.08
C LYS A 22 12.81 8.37 3.11
N LEU A 23 12.44 8.27 1.83
CA LEU A 23 13.03 9.05 0.74
C LEU A 23 12.28 10.35 0.45
N GLU A 24 10.95 10.26 0.27
CA GLU A 24 10.12 11.41 -0.09
C GLU A 24 8.67 11.26 0.37
N THR A 25 7.97 12.39 0.52
CA THR A 25 6.52 12.39 0.75
C THR A 25 5.80 12.48 -0.59
N LEU A 26 5.10 11.40 -0.97
CA LEU A 26 4.36 11.33 -2.22
C LEU A 26 3.02 12.06 -2.15
N SER A 27 2.39 12.08 -0.97
CA SER A 27 1.08 12.69 -0.80
C SER A 27 0.77 12.98 0.66
N VAL A 28 0.17 14.14 0.92
CA VAL A 28 -0.42 14.51 2.22
C VAL A 28 -1.93 14.57 2.04
N ARG A 29 -2.66 13.68 2.71
CA ARG A 29 -4.13 13.58 2.59
C ARG A 29 -4.77 13.39 3.95
N ASN A 30 -6.04 13.77 4.04
CA ASN A 30 -6.82 13.48 5.24
C ASN A 30 -6.95 11.97 5.49
N SER A 31 -6.88 11.14 4.45
CA SER A 31 -6.91 9.68 4.53
C SER A 31 -5.60 9.02 5.01
N GLY A 32 -4.58 9.79 5.38
CA GLY A 32 -3.24 9.30 5.69
C GLY A 32 -2.21 9.81 4.69
N ASN A 33 -1.00 10.07 5.16
CA ASN A 33 0.11 10.47 4.31
C ASN A 33 0.71 9.23 3.63
N ILE A 34 1.34 9.46 2.49
CA ILE A 34 1.98 8.42 1.68
C ILE A 34 3.42 8.84 1.45
N TYR A 35 4.34 7.94 1.73
CA TYR A 35 5.78 8.14 1.63
C TYR A 35 6.39 7.07 0.74
N LYS A 36 7.41 7.46 -0.01
CA LYS A 36 8.31 6.52 -0.67
C LYS A 36 9.44 6.20 0.28
N ALA A 37 9.78 4.93 0.42
CA ALA A 37 10.87 4.48 1.27
C ALA A 37 11.72 3.45 0.52
N SER A 38 12.98 3.35 0.90
CA SER A 38 13.87 2.27 0.46
C SER A 38 14.08 1.27 1.58
N LEU A 39 14.12 0.00 1.21
CA LEU A 39 14.47 -1.10 2.08
C LEU A 39 15.84 -1.63 1.63
N HIS A 40 16.90 -1.12 2.26
CA HIS A 40 18.28 -1.29 1.81
C HIS A 40 18.71 -2.76 1.73
N SER A 41 18.34 -3.57 2.73
CA SER A 41 18.69 -5.00 2.81
C SER A 41 18.24 -5.82 1.59
N TYR A 42 17.22 -5.34 0.87
CA TYR A 42 16.66 -6.03 -0.30
C TYR A 42 16.79 -5.21 -1.59
N ASN A 43 17.40 -4.02 -1.54
CA ASN A 43 17.45 -3.07 -2.65
C ASN A 43 16.06 -2.81 -3.28
N MET A 44 15.03 -2.66 -2.44
CA MET A 44 13.64 -2.47 -2.87
C MET A 44 13.15 -1.06 -2.56
N ILE A 45 12.35 -0.50 -3.47
CA ILE A 45 11.57 0.72 -3.23
C ILE A 45 10.15 0.32 -2.87
N MET A 46 9.63 0.94 -1.82
CA MET A 46 8.36 0.62 -1.20
C MET A 46 7.54 1.89 -0.96
N VAL A 47 6.26 1.72 -0.68
CA VAL A 47 5.37 2.80 -0.24
C VAL A 47 4.93 2.54 1.19
N LEU A 48 5.13 3.54 2.05
CA LEU A 48 4.60 3.56 3.41
C LEU A 48 3.37 4.46 3.44
N LYS A 49 2.22 3.95 3.88
CA LYS A 49 0.97 4.72 3.97
C LYS A 49 0.46 4.73 5.41
N ASP A 50 0.29 5.92 5.97
CA ASP A 50 -0.30 6.09 7.30
C ASP A 50 -1.71 5.49 7.36
N ILE A 51 -1.99 4.77 8.44
CA ILE A 51 -3.31 4.25 8.75
C ILE A 51 -3.94 5.15 9.81
N LYS A 52 -5.10 5.72 9.49
CA LYS A 52 -5.88 6.51 10.45
C LYS A 52 -7.05 5.70 10.98
N PHE A 53 -6.94 5.25 12.21
CA PHE A 53 -8.04 4.62 12.92
C PHE A 53 -9.04 5.65 13.44
N ASN A 54 -10.31 5.26 13.49
CA ASN A 54 -11.40 6.04 14.07
C ASN A 54 -12.49 5.08 14.59
N GLU A 55 -13.61 5.60 15.07
CA GLU A 55 -14.72 4.79 15.60
C GLU A 55 -15.27 3.77 14.58
N LYS A 56 -15.17 4.06 13.28
CA LYS A 56 -15.68 3.20 12.20
C LYS A 56 -14.61 2.28 11.61
N TYR A 57 -13.34 2.68 11.65
CA TYR A 57 -12.23 1.92 11.08
C TYR A 57 -11.27 1.54 12.18
N THR A 58 -11.32 0.27 12.57
CA THR A 58 -10.57 -0.31 13.68
C THR A 58 -9.47 -1.23 13.17
N LEU A 59 -8.62 -1.70 14.08
CA LEU A 59 -7.58 -2.68 13.74
C LEU A 59 -8.15 -3.99 13.21
N ASN A 60 -9.33 -4.41 13.70
CA ASN A 60 -10.00 -5.62 13.21
C ASN A 60 -10.48 -5.48 11.76
N GLU A 61 -10.97 -4.29 11.38
CA GLU A 61 -11.35 -3.98 9.99
C GLU A 61 -10.13 -4.05 9.08
N LEU A 62 -9.01 -3.44 9.49
CA LEU A 62 -7.75 -3.52 8.75
C LEU A 62 -7.29 -4.98 8.56
N VAL A 63 -7.29 -5.77 9.63
CA VAL A 63 -6.91 -7.19 9.58
C VAL A 63 -7.83 -7.98 8.64
N TYR A 64 -9.13 -7.69 8.65
CA TYR A 64 -10.10 -8.33 7.76
C TYR A 64 -9.84 -7.97 6.29
N GLU A 65 -9.58 -6.70 5.99
CA GLU A 65 -9.22 -6.24 4.65
C GLU A 65 -7.93 -6.89 4.15
N LEU A 66 -6.89 -6.95 4.98
CA LEU A 66 -5.62 -7.60 4.64
C LEU A 66 -5.78 -9.09 4.35
N LYS A 67 -6.57 -9.81 5.15
CA LYS A 67 -6.90 -11.23 4.91
C LYS A 67 -7.62 -11.44 3.59
N ARG A 68 -8.54 -10.54 3.23
CA ARG A 68 -9.23 -10.58 1.93
C ARG A 68 -8.28 -10.29 0.78
N HIS A 69 -7.46 -9.25 0.93
CA HIS A 69 -6.49 -8.82 -0.09
C HIS A 69 -5.50 -9.94 -0.42
N ARG A 70 -4.96 -10.62 0.59
CA ARG A 70 -4.05 -11.76 0.41
C ARG A 70 -4.59 -12.89 -0.46
N LYS A 71 -5.92 -13.09 -0.50
CA LYS A 71 -6.53 -14.10 -1.38
C LYS A 71 -6.44 -13.72 -2.87
N LEU A 72 -6.20 -12.43 -3.16
CA LEU A 72 -6.13 -11.86 -4.50
C LEU A 72 -4.69 -11.62 -4.98
N GLU A 73 -3.69 -11.74 -4.10
CA GLU A 73 -2.27 -11.44 -4.39
C GLU A 73 -1.62 -12.33 -5.47
N PHE A 74 -2.30 -13.38 -5.93
CA PHE A 74 -1.84 -14.20 -7.04
C PHE A 74 -2.01 -13.53 -8.41
N HIS A 75 -2.68 -12.37 -8.47
CA HIS A 75 -2.90 -11.61 -9.69
C HIS A 75 -1.88 -10.48 -9.84
N ASN A 76 -1.13 -10.47 -10.95
CA ASN A 76 -0.12 -9.44 -11.27
C ASN A 76 -0.67 -8.00 -11.36
N ASN A 77 -2.00 -7.82 -11.42
CA ASN A 77 -2.66 -6.50 -11.50
C ASN A 77 -3.16 -6.01 -10.13
N ILE A 78 -2.97 -6.79 -9.07
CA ILE A 78 -3.30 -6.42 -7.70
C ILE A 78 -2.05 -5.86 -7.04
N LEU A 79 -2.16 -4.65 -6.49
CA LEU A 79 -1.07 -4.02 -5.73
C LEU A 79 -0.71 -4.90 -4.54
N ARG A 80 0.56 -5.30 -4.41
CA ARG A 80 0.97 -6.18 -3.31
C ARG A 80 1.05 -5.43 -1.97
N ILE A 81 0.55 -6.07 -0.92
CA ILE A 81 0.68 -5.59 0.47
C ILE A 81 1.67 -6.49 1.20
N PHE A 82 2.84 -5.95 1.51
CA PHE A 82 3.88 -6.72 2.20
C PHE A 82 3.56 -6.91 3.68
N GLY A 83 2.90 -5.93 4.29
CA GLY A 83 2.49 -6.01 5.69
C GLY A 83 2.20 -4.64 6.28
N ILE A 84 2.40 -4.56 7.59
CA ILE A 84 2.31 -3.31 8.33
C ILE A 84 3.60 -3.06 9.09
N THR A 85 3.87 -1.79 9.37
CA THR A 85 4.97 -1.36 10.23
C THR A 85 4.44 -0.33 11.23
N LYS A 86 5.18 -0.10 12.31
CA LYS A 86 4.82 0.85 13.35
C LYS A 86 5.92 1.89 13.44
N SER A 87 5.60 3.14 13.11
CA SER A 87 6.57 4.23 13.19
C SER A 87 6.89 4.59 14.64
N ASP A 88 7.98 5.34 14.84
CA ASP A 88 8.46 5.83 16.14
C ASP A 88 7.42 6.66 16.92
N GLN A 89 6.40 7.16 16.22
CA GLN A 89 5.28 7.92 16.79
C GLN A 89 4.10 7.05 17.21
N ASP A 90 4.30 5.73 17.30
CA ASP A 90 3.29 4.72 17.61
C ASP A 90 2.16 4.60 16.55
N ASN A 91 2.37 5.18 15.37
CA ASN A 91 1.40 5.13 14.27
C ASN A 91 1.64 3.92 13.37
N TYR A 92 0.57 3.19 13.07
CA TYR A 92 0.60 2.08 12.11
C TYR A 92 0.63 2.58 10.67
N MET A 93 1.42 1.89 9.84
CA MET A 93 1.56 2.18 8.42
C MET A 93 1.46 0.89 7.60
N LEU A 94 0.86 0.96 6.42
CA LEU A 94 0.89 -0.12 5.43
C LEU A 94 2.20 -0.06 4.65
N VAL A 95 2.80 -1.24 4.43
CA VAL A 95 3.95 -1.43 3.55
C VAL A 95 3.46 -2.02 2.23
N LEU A 96 3.56 -1.22 1.16
CA LEU A 96 3.01 -1.53 -0.16
C LEU A 96 4.11 -1.55 -1.22
N GLU A 97 3.84 -2.26 -2.31
CA GLU A 97 4.63 -2.17 -3.53
C GLU A 97 4.65 -0.74 -4.09
N TYR A 98 5.81 -0.32 -4.60
CA TYR A 98 5.94 0.95 -5.28
C TYR A 98 5.45 0.85 -6.73
N ALA A 99 4.48 1.70 -7.09
CA ALA A 99 4.01 1.85 -8.45
C ALA A 99 4.60 3.13 -9.06
N ASP A 100 5.50 2.98 -10.02
CA ASP A 100 6.32 4.05 -10.62
C ASP A 100 5.53 5.23 -11.22
N ASN A 101 4.22 5.07 -11.46
CA ASN A 101 3.35 6.09 -12.03
C ASN A 101 2.22 6.57 -11.08
N GLY A 102 2.34 6.21 -9.80
CA GLY A 102 1.32 6.51 -8.80
C GLY A 102 -0.02 5.83 -9.09
N SER A 103 -1.11 6.43 -8.60
CA SER A 103 -2.45 5.88 -8.82
C SER A 103 -2.86 5.97 -10.30
N LEU A 104 -3.68 5.02 -10.77
CA LEU A 104 -4.25 5.06 -12.12
C LEU A 104 -4.96 6.40 -12.40
N ARG A 105 -5.68 6.95 -11.42
CA ARG A 105 -6.32 8.26 -11.56
C ARG A 105 -5.31 9.36 -11.88
N TYR A 106 -4.22 9.42 -11.10
CA TYR A 106 -3.14 10.39 -11.33
C TYR A 106 -2.50 10.19 -12.71
N TYR A 107 -2.17 8.94 -13.06
CA TYR A 107 -1.61 8.62 -14.37
C TYR A 107 -2.52 9.07 -15.52
N LEU A 108 -3.83 8.81 -15.42
CA LEU A 108 -4.80 9.26 -16.40
C LEU A 108 -4.90 10.78 -16.43
N GLU A 109 -4.97 11.47 -15.29
CA GLU A 109 -4.99 12.94 -15.24
C GLU A 109 -3.79 13.56 -15.97
N GLN A 110 -2.60 12.96 -15.88
CA GLN A 110 -1.40 13.45 -16.57
C GLN A 110 -1.32 13.04 -18.05
N ASN A 111 -1.81 11.85 -18.41
CA ASN A 111 -1.52 11.24 -19.72
C ASN A 111 -2.75 11.04 -20.61
N PHE A 112 -3.98 11.38 -20.19
CA PHE A 112 -5.19 11.02 -20.94
C PHE A 112 -5.20 11.52 -22.39
N LYS A 113 -4.59 12.68 -22.64
CA LYS A 113 -4.48 13.29 -23.97
C LYS A 113 -3.44 12.61 -24.87
N SER A 114 -2.39 12.01 -24.30
CA SER A 114 -1.35 11.30 -25.05
C SER A 114 -1.69 9.83 -25.29
N LEU A 115 -2.58 9.24 -24.49
CA LEU A 115 -3.05 7.87 -24.66
C LEU A 115 -3.94 7.72 -25.90
N ASN A 116 -3.56 6.83 -26.81
CA ASN A 116 -4.40 6.46 -27.94
C ASN A 116 -5.51 5.48 -27.50
N TRP A 117 -6.43 5.14 -28.41
CA TRP A 117 -7.54 4.24 -28.10
C TRP A 117 -7.12 2.82 -27.69
N ASN A 118 -6.04 2.30 -28.28
CA ASN A 118 -5.51 0.99 -27.91
C ASN A 118 -4.92 1.00 -26.50
N ASP A 119 -4.22 2.06 -26.11
CA ASP A 119 -3.68 2.21 -24.75
C ASP A 119 -4.82 2.22 -23.72
N LYS A 120 -5.87 3.00 -23.99
CA LYS A 120 -7.07 3.09 -23.15
C LYS A 120 -7.77 1.73 -23.02
N LEU A 121 -7.91 1.01 -24.13
CA LEU A 121 -8.52 -0.32 -24.13
C LEU A 121 -7.66 -1.33 -23.36
N ASN A 122 -6.34 -1.26 -23.47
CA ASN A 122 -5.43 -2.13 -22.73
C ASN A 122 -5.49 -1.87 -21.22
N LEU A 123 -5.53 -0.60 -20.79
CA LEU A 123 -5.75 -0.24 -19.40
C LEU A 123 -7.07 -0.80 -18.87
N ALA A 124 -8.16 -0.64 -19.62
CA ALA A 124 -9.47 -1.21 -19.25
C ALA A 124 -9.42 -2.74 -19.11
N LYS A 125 -8.73 -3.44 -20.02
CA LYS A 125 -8.53 -4.90 -19.94
C LYS A 125 -7.70 -5.32 -18.73
N GLN A 126 -6.70 -4.53 -18.34
CA GLN A 126 -5.89 -4.81 -17.16
C GLN A 126 -6.72 -4.67 -15.87
N LEU A 127 -7.59 -3.66 -15.82
CA LEU A 127 -8.52 -3.47 -14.70
C LEU A 127 -9.51 -4.63 -14.57
N GLN A 128 -10.08 -5.11 -15.68
CA GLN A 128 -11.00 -6.26 -15.66
C GLN A 128 -10.34 -7.54 -15.12
N LYS A 129 -9.01 -7.67 -15.22
CA LYS A 129 -8.27 -8.84 -14.74
C LYS A 129 -7.86 -8.74 -13.27
N GLY A 130 -8.15 -7.60 -12.61
CA GLY A 130 -7.83 -7.33 -11.21
C GLY A 130 -9.03 -7.40 -10.27
N ASP A 131 -10.21 -7.85 -10.71
CA ASP A 131 -11.40 -8.09 -9.87
C ASP A 131 -11.66 -9.59 -9.65
#